data_AF-A0A419DBJ2-F1
#
_entry.id   AF-A0A419DBJ2-F1
#
_cell.length_a   1.000
_cell.length_b   1.000
_cell.length_c   1.000
_cell.angle_alpha   90.00
_cell.angle_beta   90.00
_cell.angle_gamma   90.00
#
_symmetry.space_group_name_H-M   'P 1'
#
loop_
_entity.id
_entity.type
_entity.pdbx_description
1 polymer ?
#
loop_
_entity_poly.entity_id
_entity_poly.type
_entity_poly.pdbx_seq_one_letter_code
_entity_poly.pdbx_strand_id
1 'polypeptide(L)'
;MVFRLRRLKIRQKESKGVGFMLKKTLLVLFVLLAALGVGIYFSYTSLKLIPLFDNRNAQWGLVASAVVGVILGVARGLLKKKNAIKGEVVTRHGVGSFISHWATGFGIFALIYSGVMMGFFIMNGKSIWFIPVFATTLQQVIPALNVHYFAVLITLFGGFFFGADYIATRDWMLLIPNMKDLIQGFIGKYFLRRKWEAEDKYMSSQKGAFVPFAAIGIVMLLSGAVKAAAHVWPITANIWGWATVIHDVFMVFTILYIIVHVGMVVVLGHWPAFFSWFTGTMPKKTVEHHHPVWYDKLTAGTNKS
;
A
#
# COMPACT_ATOMS: atom_id res chain seq x y z
N MET A 1 -13.80 -39.23 24.10
CA MET A 1 -14.12 -39.28 22.65
C MET A 1 -14.70 -37.96 22.11
N VAL A 2 -15.67 -37.33 22.79
CA VAL A 2 -16.32 -36.05 22.40
C VAL A 2 -15.35 -34.87 22.22
N PHE A 3 -14.33 -34.75 23.08
CA PHE A 3 -13.31 -33.69 22.97
C PHE A 3 -12.44 -33.79 21.71
N ARG A 4 -12.15 -35.02 21.24
CA ARG A 4 -11.34 -35.27 20.04
C ARG A 4 -12.12 -34.94 18.77
N LEU A 5 -13.42 -35.23 18.74
CA LEU A 5 -14.33 -34.89 17.66
C LEU A 5 -14.60 -33.37 17.57
N ARG A 6 -14.70 -32.66 18.71
CA ARG A 6 -14.76 -31.18 18.71
C ARG A 6 -13.48 -30.54 18.14
N ARG A 7 -12.28 -31.01 18.54
CA ARG A 7 -11.02 -30.51 17.97
C ARG A 7 -10.93 -30.73 16.46
N LEU A 8 -11.33 -31.91 15.97
CA LEU A 8 -11.32 -32.20 14.52
C LEU A 8 -12.28 -31.30 13.73
N LYS A 9 -13.50 -31.08 14.22
CA LYS A 9 -14.46 -30.15 13.59
C LYS A 9 -13.97 -28.70 13.57
N ILE A 10 -13.29 -28.25 14.63
CA ILE A 10 -12.69 -26.90 14.71
C ILE A 10 -11.56 -26.77 13.67
N ARG A 11 -10.63 -27.74 13.65
CA ARG A 11 -9.50 -27.76 12.70
C ARG A 11 -9.96 -27.80 11.23
N GLN A 12 -11.05 -28.52 10.94
CA GLN A 12 -11.64 -28.60 9.61
C GLN A 12 -12.39 -27.31 9.21
N LYS A 13 -12.96 -26.58 10.17
CA LYS A 13 -13.60 -25.28 9.95
C LYS A 13 -12.58 -24.16 9.77
N GLU A 14 -11.46 -24.22 10.49
CA GLU A 14 -10.30 -23.33 10.35
C GLU A 14 -9.61 -23.50 8.99
N SER A 15 -9.33 -24.73 8.55
CA SER A 15 -8.70 -24.96 7.24
C SER A 15 -9.59 -24.49 6.07
N LYS A 16 -10.91 -24.69 6.18
CA LYS A 16 -11.89 -24.17 5.21
C LYS A 16 -11.91 -22.64 5.16
N GLY A 17 -11.78 -21.96 6.30
CA GLY A 17 -11.74 -20.49 6.37
C GLY A 17 -10.48 -19.89 5.73
N VAL A 18 -9.31 -20.49 5.99
CA VAL A 18 -8.03 -20.07 5.39
C VAL A 18 -8.03 -20.32 3.88
N GLY A 19 -8.46 -21.50 3.44
CA GLY A 19 -8.53 -21.83 2.01
C GLY A 19 -9.50 -20.95 1.21
N PHE A 20 -10.61 -20.51 1.83
CA PHE A 20 -11.57 -19.62 1.19
C PHE A 20 -11.03 -18.20 1.00
N MET A 21 -10.34 -17.67 2.01
CA MET A 21 -9.68 -16.35 1.91
C MET A 21 -8.59 -16.36 0.85
N LEU A 22 -7.73 -17.38 0.84
CA LEU A 22 -6.65 -17.51 -0.13
C LEU A 22 -7.16 -17.52 -1.57
N LYS A 23 -8.25 -18.25 -1.87
CA LYS A 23 -8.86 -18.25 -3.21
C LYS A 23 -9.30 -16.86 -3.67
N LYS A 24 -9.95 -16.09 -2.78
CA LYS A 24 -10.36 -14.72 -3.10
C LYS A 24 -9.17 -13.79 -3.31
N THR A 25 -8.15 -13.92 -2.46
CA THR A 25 -6.89 -13.19 -2.59
C THR A 25 -6.21 -13.47 -3.93
N LEU A 26 -6.09 -14.74 -4.31
CA LEU A 26 -5.50 -15.15 -5.59
C LEU A 26 -6.30 -14.64 -6.79
N LEU A 27 -7.63 -14.66 -6.72
CA LEU A 27 -8.48 -14.09 -7.76
C LEU A 27 -8.26 -12.58 -7.91
N VAL A 28 -8.25 -11.84 -6.79
CA VAL A 28 -7.99 -10.39 -6.80
C VAL A 28 -6.59 -10.10 -7.34
N LEU A 29 -5.58 -10.86 -6.91
CA LEU A 29 -4.22 -10.74 -7.41
C LEU A 29 -4.16 -10.96 -8.93
N PHE A 30 -4.82 -12.01 -9.42
CA PHE A 30 -4.92 -12.27 -10.86
C PHE A 30 -5.56 -11.10 -11.60
N VAL A 31 -6.67 -10.55 -11.09
CA VAL A 31 -7.34 -9.38 -11.69
C VAL A 31 -6.42 -8.15 -11.70
N LEU A 32 -5.71 -7.86 -10.62
CA LEU A 32 -4.77 -6.73 -10.56
C LEU A 32 -3.61 -6.89 -11.56
N LEU A 33 -3.03 -8.09 -11.63
CA LEU A 33 -1.95 -8.38 -12.57
C LEU A 33 -2.44 -8.38 -14.03
N ALA A 34 -3.63 -8.90 -14.29
CA ALA A 34 -4.26 -8.86 -15.61
C ALA A 34 -4.54 -7.41 -16.03
N ALA A 35 -5.09 -6.58 -15.13
CA ALA A 35 -5.29 -5.16 -15.41
C ALA A 35 -3.97 -4.45 -15.72
N LEU A 36 -2.92 -4.71 -14.94
CA LEU A 36 -1.57 -4.18 -15.20
C LEU A 36 -1.03 -4.65 -16.56
N GLY A 37 -1.13 -5.93 -16.86
CA GLY A 37 -0.68 -6.50 -18.15
C GLY A 37 -1.43 -5.94 -19.35
N VAL A 38 -2.75 -5.75 -19.22
CA VAL A 38 -3.58 -5.09 -20.23
C VAL A 38 -3.15 -3.62 -20.39
N GLY A 39 -2.96 -2.88 -19.29
CA GLY A 39 -2.48 -1.50 -19.33
C GLY A 39 -1.11 -1.37 -20.01
N ILE A 40 -0.18 -2.28 -19.70
CA ILE A 40 1.12 -2.38 -20.38
C ILE A 40 0.92 -2.66 -21.87
N TYR A 41 0.14 -3.67 -22.23
CA TYR A 41 -0.12 -4.00 -23.63
C TYR A 41 -0.67 -2.80 -24.41
N PHE A 42 -1.70 -2.13 -23.89
CA PHE A 42 -2.28 -0.92 -24.51
C PHE A 42 -1.26 0.21 -24.63
N SER A 43 -0.34 0.34 -23.66
CA SER A 43 0.74 1.34 -23.68
C SER A 43 1.70 1.15 -24.85
N TYR A 44 1.94 -0.10 -25.27
CA TYR A 44 2.85 -0.43 -26.38
C TYR A 44 2.16 -0.53 -27.74
N THR A 45 0.90 -1.01 -27.80
CA THR A 45 0.29 -1.42 -29.09
C THR A 45 -0.75 -0.45 -29.63
N SER A 46 -1.47 0.25 -28.75
CA SER A 46 -2.74 0.87 -29.14
C SER A 46 -2.68 2.39 -29.26
N LEU A 47 -1.75 3.03 -28.54
CA LEU A 47 -1.68 4.50 -28.48
C LEU A 47 -0.70 5.15 -29.48
N LYS A 48 -0.05 4.40 -30.39
CA LYS A 48 0.84 4.93 -31.45
C LYS A 48 1.73 6.12 -30.99
N LEU A 49 2.43 5.98 -29.86
CA LEU A 49 3.31 7.02 -29.29
C LEU A 49 2.59 8.29 -28.78
N ILE A 50 1.31 8.21 -28.46
CA ILE A 50 0.54 9.29 -27.81
C ILE A 50 0.50 9.02 -26.29
N PRO A 51 0.83 10.00 -25.44
CA PRO A 51 0.61 9.92 -24.00
C PRO A 51 -0.85 9.68 -23.64
N LEU A 52 -1.12 8.82 -22.64
CA LEU A 52 -2.47 8.42 -22.24
C LEU A 52 -3.35 9.63 -21.90
N PHE A 53 -2.81 10.62 -21.17
CA PHE A 53 -3.58 11.80 -20.75
C PHE A 53 -3.67 12.92 -21.79
N ASP A 54 -3.02 12.78 -22.94
CA ASP A 54 -3.30 13.63 -24.10
C ASP A 54 -4.61 13.19 -24.79
N ASN A 55 -5.10 11.98 -24.50
CA ASN A 55 -6.44 11.55 -24.89
C ASN A 55 -7.49 12.09 -23.92
N ARG A 56 -8.36 12.97 -24.41
CA ARG A 56 -9.45 13.59 -23.64
C ARG A 56 -10.35 12.59 -22.90
N ASN A 57 -10.59 11.41 -23.46
CA ASN A 57 -11.41 10.39 -22.81
C ASN A 57 -10.70 9.73 -21.62
N ALA A 58 -9.37 9.66 -21.65
CA ALA A 58 -8.58 9.06 -20.58
C ALA A 58 -8.26 10.03 -19.43
N GLN A 59 -8.40 11.34 -19.64
CA GLN A 59 -8.20 12.37 -18.61
C GLN A 59 -9.11 12.17 -17.38
N TRP A 60 -10.33 11.66 -17.59
CA TRP A 60 -11.26 11.34 -16.51
C TRP A 60 -10.87 10.10 -15.71
N GLY A 61 -9.89 9.32 -16.17
CA GLY A 61 -9.44 8.10 -15.49
C GLY A 61 -8.97 8.35 -14.06
N LEU A 62 -8.25 9.47 -13.82
CA LEU A 62 -7.76 9.84 -12.49
C LEU A 62 -8.91 10.04 -11.51
N VAL A 63 -9.92 10.81 -11.93
CA VAL A 63 -11.12 11.11 -11.14
C VAL A 63 -11.95 9.84 -10.92
N ALA A 64 -12.21 9.09 -12.00
CA ALA A 64 -12.98 7.85 -11.93
C ALA A 64 -12.33 6.83 -10.98
N SER A 65 -11.01 6.67 -11.05
CA SER A 65 -10.25 5.78 -10.16
C SER A 65 -10.40 6.19 -8.68
N ALA A 66 -10.21 7.49 -8.38
CA ALA A 66 -10.37 8.01 -7.03
C ALA A 66 -11.80 7.82 -6.50
N VAL A 67 -12.82 8.18 -7.30
CA VAL A 67 -14.24 8.06 -6.93
C VAL A 67 -14.64 6.61 -6.69
N VAL A 68 -14.27 5.69 -7.59
CA VAL A 68 -14.53 4.26 -7.43
C VAL A 68 -13.84 3.73 -6.18
N GLY A 69 -12.58 4.14 -5.94
CA GLY A 69 -11.84 3.82 -4.71
C GLY A 69 -12.60 4.26 -3.47
N VAL A 70 -13.07 5.50 -3.41
CA VAL A 70 -13.86 6.03 -2.28
C VAL A 70 -15.14 5.24 -2.07
N ILE A 71 -15.96 5.05 -3.11
CA ILE A 71 -17.26 4.36 -3.01
C ILE A 71 -17.07 2.95 -2.46
N LEU A 72 -16.14 2.18 -3.05
CA LEU A 72 -15.89 0.81 -2.64
C LEU A 72 -15.21 0.74 -1.26
N GLY A 73 -14.37 1.71 -0.92
CA GLY A 73 -13.74 1.82 0.40
C GLY A 73 -14.76 2.09 1.51
N VAL A 74 -15.69 3.04 1.31
CA VAL A 74 -16.78 3.30 2.26
C VAL A 74 -17.68 2.07 2.40
N ALA A 75 -18.12 1.49 1.28
CA ALA A 75 -18.99 0.31 1.31
C ALA A 75 -18.35 -0.85 2.09
N ARG A 76 -17.06 -1.09 1.86
CA ARG A 76 -16.28 -2.06 2.62
C ARG A 76 -16.21 -1.71 4.11
N GLY A 77 -15.88 -0.46 4.46
CA GLY A 77 -15.71 -0.05 5.85
C GLY A 77 -16.99 -0.26 6.67
N LEU A 78 -18.14 0.02 6.07
CA LEU A 78 -19.47 -0.22 6.67
C LEU A 78 -19.80 -1.71 6.84
N LEU A 79 -19.30 -2.58 5.94
CA LEU A 79 -19.57 -4.02 5.93
C LEU A 79 -18.47 -4.85 6.63
N LYS A 80 -17.43 -4.21 7.15
CA LYS A 80 -16.24 -4.87 7.66
C LYS A 80 -16.54 -5.64 8.96
N LYS A 81 -16.22 -6.93 8.96
CA LYS A 81 -16.34 -7.78 10.15
C LYS A 81 -15.15 -7.55 11.09
N LYS A 82 -15.43 -7.56 12.40
CA LYS A 82 -14.39 -7.48 13.43
C LYS A 82 -13.46 -8.69 13.39
N ASN A 83 -12.22 -8.46 13.83
CA ASN A 83 -11.24 -9.52 14.02
C ASN A 83 -11.70 -10.44 15.15
N ALA A 84 -11.45 -11.74 15.03
CA ALA A 84 -11.85 -12.72 16.04
C ALA A 84 -10.82 -13.84 16.16
N ILE A 85 -10.71 -14.37 17.37
CA ILE A 85 -9.98 -15.61 17.64
C ILE A 85 -10.88 -16.78 17.20
N LYS A 86 -10.36 -17.65 16.35
CA LYS A 86 -11.01 -18.87 15.88
C LYS A 86 -10.06 -20.02 16.16
N GLY A 87 -10.23 -20.61 17.35
CA GLY A 87 -9.33 -21.64 17.89
C GLY A 87 -7.88 -21.18 17.92
N GLU A 88 -7.01 -21.84 17.16
CA GLU A 88 -5.56 -21.59 17.18
C GLU A 88 -5.09 -20.48 16.22
N VAL A 89 -6.03 -19.82 15.53
CA VAL A 89 -5.73 -18.73 14.59
C VAL A 89 -6.57 -17.49 14.89
N VAL A 90 -6.01 -16.33 14.56
CA VAL A 90 -6.66 -15.02 14.68
C VAL A 90 -6.87 -14.46 13.28
N THR A 91 -8.09 -14.05 12.96
CA THR A 91 -8.36 -13.34 11.71
C THR A 91 -7.82 -11.91 11.84
N ARG A 92 -6.91 -11.51 10.95
CA ARG A 92 -6.25 -10.20 10.98
C ARG A 92 -6.60 -9.31 9.80
N HIS A 93 -6.68 -9.89 8.61
CA HIS A 93 -6.91 -9.17 7.36
C HIS A 93 -8.04 -9.82 6.56
N GLY A 94 -8.88 -8.98 5.96
CA GLY A 94 -9.89 -9.40 4.99
C GLY A 94 -9.44 -9.10 3.55
N VAL A 95 -10.24 -9.52 2.56
CA VAL A 95 -9.89 -9.38 1.13
C VAL A 95 -9.69 -7.92 0.74
N GLY A 96 -10.51 -7.00 1.25
CA GLY A 96 -10.27 -5.59 0.96
C GLY A 96 -9.04 -5.02 1.67
N SER A 97 -8.58 -5.59 2.80
CA SER A 97 -7.29 -5.16 3.37
C SER A 97 -6.15 -5.55 2.43
N PHE A 98 -6.27 -6.73 1.81
CA PHE A 98 -5.37 -7.16 0.75
C PHE A 98 -5.45 -6.21 -0.46
N ILE A 99 -6.66 -5.83 -0.92
CA ILE A 99 -6.82 -4.84 -2.01
C ILE A 99 -6.15 -3.51 -1.66
N SER A 100 -6.44 -2.92 -0.50
CA SER A 100 -5.83 -1.67 -0.04
C SER A 100 -4.31 -1.71 -0.08
N HIS A 101 -3.71 -2.78 0.44
CA HIS A 101 -2.26 -2.89 0.56
C HIS A 101 -1.61 -3.20 -0.79
N TRP A 102 -2.09 -4.19 -1.51
CA TRP A 102 -1.43 -4.69 -2.72
C TRP A 102 -1.78 -3.90 -3.98
N ALA A 103 -2.99 -3.33 -4.10
CA ALA A 103 -3.25 -2.40 -5.21
C ALA A 103 -2.30 -1.19 -5.11
N THR A 104 -2.19 -0.60 -3.91
CA THR A 104 -1.25 0.49 -3.64
C THR A 104 0.21 0.04 -3.85
N GLY A 105 0.59 -1.12 -3.30
CA GLY A 105 1.96 -1.65 -3.41
C GLY A 105 2.36 -1.92 -4.86
N PHE A 106 1.59 -2.69 -5.63
CA PHE A 106 1.88 -2.97 -7.04
C PHE A 106 1.87 -1.71 -7.90
N GLY A 107 0.93 -0.79 -7.63
CA GLY A 107 0.90 0.51 -8.28
C GLY A 107 2.18 1.29 -8.03
N ILE A 108 2.65 1.39 -6.79
CA ILE A 108 3.91 2.07 -6.44
C ILE A 108 5.12 1.40 -7.10
N PHE A 109 5.21 0.06 -7.11
CA PHE A 109 6.31 -0.62 -7.81
C PHE A 109 6.33 -0.31 -9.31
N ALA A 110 5.17 -0.30 -9.96
CA ALA A 110 5.05 0.05 -11.37
C ALA A 110 5.37 1.53 -11.63
N LEU A 111 4.98 2.44 -10.72
CA LEU A 111 5.33 3.86 -10.77
C LEU A 111 6.84 4.08 -10.66
N ILE A 112 7.49 3.41 -9.71
CA ILE A 112 8.95 3.49 -9.54
C ILE A 112 9.65 2.96 -10.78
N TYR A 113 9.26 1.77 -11.25
CA TYR A 113 9.88 1.16 -12.43
C TYR A 113 9.78 2.09 -13.64
N SER A 114 8.56 2.53 -13.99
CA SER A 114 8.35 3.44 -15.12
C SER A 114 9.02 4.81 -14.93
N GLY A 115 9.02 5.35 -13.71
CA GLY A 115 9.71 6.61 -13.39
C GLY A 115 11.22 6.52 -13.59
N VAL A 116 11.85 5.45 -13.07
CA VAL A 116 13.28 5.20 -13.28
C VAL A 116 13.61 5.03 -14.77
N MET A 117 12.73 4.38 -15.55
CA MET A 117 12.94 4.23 -16.99
C MET A 117 12.98 5.58 -17.73
N MET A 118 12.17 6.54 -17.29
CA MET A 118 12.14 7.91 -17.82
C MET A 118 13.27 8.82 -17.31
N GLY A 119 14.08 8.36 -16.34
CA GLY A 119 15.12 9.16 -15.69
C GLY A 119 14.57 10.11 -14.62
N PHE A 120 15.48 10.65 -13.80
CA PHE A 120 15.11 11.54 -12.69
C PHE A 120 16.26 12.45 -12.26
N PHE A 121 15.90 13.57 -11.62
CA PHE A 121 16.82 14.55 -11.08
C PHE A 121 17.11 14.33 -9.58
N ILE A 122 18.36 14.54 -9.17
CA ILE A 122 18.79 14.62 -7.76
C ILE A 122 19.48 15.97 -7.52
N MET A 123 19.12 16.66 -6.43
CA MET A 123 19.85 17.85 -5.98
C MET A 123 21.11 17.46 -5.18
N ASN A 124 22.26 18.06 -5.52
CA ASN A 124 23.49 18.01 -4.73
C ASN A 124 24.06 19.44 -4.60
N GLY A 125 23.90 20.03 -3.41
CA GLY A 125 24.24 21.43 -3.17
C GLY A 125 23.34 22.38 -3.97
N LYS A 126 23.94 23.29 -4.76
CA LYS A 126 23.22 24.18 -5.68
C LYS A 126 23.03 23.57 -7.09
N SER A 127 23.48 22.34 -7.31
CA SER A 127 23.49 21.70 -8.63
C SER A 127 22.43 20.60 -8.71
N ILE A 128 21.72 20.55 -9.83
CA ILE A 128 20.76 19.49 -10.17
C ILE A 128 21.49 18.48 -11.04
N TRP A 129 21.67 17.26 -10.54
CA TRP A 129 22.28 16.14 -11.25
C TRP A 129 21.19 15.28 -11.88
N PHE A 130 21.35 14.96 -13.16
CA PHE A 130 20.45 14.06 -13.87
C PHE A 130 21.01 12.63 -13.83
N ILE A 131 20.24 11.68 -13.32
CA ILE A 131 20.60 10.25 -13.38
C ILE A 131 20.16 9.70 -14.74
N PRO A 132 21.04 8.96 -15.46
CA PRO A 132 20.83 8.66 -16.87
C PRO A 132 19.53 7.92 -17.14
N VAL A 133 18.87 8.39 -18.19
CA VAL A 133 17.64 7.86 -18.77
C VAL A 133 17.94 6.53 -19.43
N PHE A 134 17.18 5.51 -19.07
CA PHE A 134 17.23 4.22 -19.75
C PHE A 134 16.35 4.21 -21.03
N ALA A 135 15.33 5.07 -21.11
CA ALA A 135 14.47 5.26 -22.28
C ALA A 135 14.90 6.48 -23.11
N THR A 136 15.81 6.31 -24.07
CA THR A 136 16.42 7.44 -24.81
C THR A 136 15.68 7.84 -26.09
N THR A 137 14.69 7.05 -26.52
CA THR A 137 13.88 7.33 -27.72
C THR A 137 12.41 7.54 -27.38
N LEU A 138 11.66 8.24 -28.23
CA LEU A 138 10.19 8.39 -28.06
C LEU A 138 9.48 7.04 -27.95
N GLN A 139 9.96 6.03 -28.68
CA GLN A 139 9.47 4.66 -28.67
C GLN A 139 9.68 3.95 -27.32
N GLN A 140 10.56 4.46 -26.47
CA GLN A 140 10.80 3.95 -25.12
C GLN A 140 10.13 4.84 -24.06
N VAL A 141 10.20 6.16 -24.21
CA VAL A 141 9.65 7.12 -23.24
C VAL A 141 8.14 7.07 -23.17
N ILE A 142 7.45 7.05 -24.32
CA ILE A 142 5.98 7.12 -24.32
C ILE A 142 5.35 5.87 -23.69
N PRO A 143 5.78 4.63 -24.02
CA PRO A 143 5.26 3.46 -23.32
C PRO A 143 5.57 3.49 -21.82
N ALA A 144 6.76 3.92 -21.40
CA ALA A 144 7.08 4.07 -19.98
C ALA A 144 6.15 5.08 -19.29
N LEU A 145 5.88 6.22 -19.92
CA LEU A 145 4.94 7.24 -19.43
C LEU A 145 3.50 6.70 -19.34
N ASN A 146 3.06 5.92 -20.33
CA ASN A 146 1.72 5.33 -20.33
C ASN A 146 1.57 4.27 -19.24
N VAL A 147 2.60 3.44 -19.01
CA VAL A 147 2.66 2.52 -17.86
C VAL A 147 2.63 3.32 -16.56
N HIS A 148 3.35 4.44 -16.49
CA HIS A 148 3.33 5.32 -15.32
C HIS A 148 1.92 5.83 -15.03
N TYR A 149 1.23 6.38 -16.03
CA TYR A 149 -0.15 6.87 -15.86
C TYR A 149 -1.12 5.77 -15.48
N PHE A 150 -1.00 4.58 -16.07
CA PHE A 150 -1.84 3.45 -15.68
C PHE A 150 -1.57 3.00 -14.23
N ALA A 151 -0.31 3.00 -13.81
CA ALA A 151 0.07 2.72 -12.44
C ALA A 151 -0.45 3.80 -11.46
N VAL A 152 -0.54 5.07 -11.89
CA VAL A 152 -1.22 6.12 -11.12
C VAL A 152 -2.68 5.74 -10.90
N LEU A 153 -3.40 5.26 -11.92
CA LEU A 153 -4.80 4.84 -11.77
C LEU A 153 -4.95 3.75 -10.70
N ILE A 154 -4.12 2.71 -10.73
CA ILE A 154 -4.17 1.63 -9.73
C ILE A 154 -3.84 2.17 -8.32
N THR A 155 -2.81 3.02 -8.22
CA THR A 155 -2.34 3.58 -6.94
C THR A 155 -3.38 4.51 -6.33
N LEU A 156 -4.01 5.38 -7.13
CA LEU A 156 -5.10 6.24 -6.70
C LEU A 156 -6.28 5.42 -6.20
N PHE A 157 -6.70 4.40 -6.94
CA PHE A 157 -7.75 3.50 -6.51
C PHE A 157 -7.41 2.89 -5.15
N GLY A 158 -6.23 2.29 -5.01
CA GLY A 158 -5.79 1.65 -3.76
C GLY A 158 -5.71 2.62 -2.58
N GLY A 159 -5.15 3.81 -2.79
CA GLY A 159 -4.99 4.85 -1.77
C GLY A 159 -6.33 5.43 -1.30
N PHE A 160 -7.22 5.80 -2.23
CA PHE A 160 -8.55 6.31 -1.90
C PHE A 160 -9.44 5.22 -1.29
N PHE A 161 -9.33 3.98 -1.77
CA PHE A 161 -10.02 2.83 -1.18
C PHE A 161 -9.57 2.59 0.27
N PHE A 162 -8.25 2.62 0.53
CA PHE A 162 -7.71 2.54 1.88
C PHE A 162 -8.17 3.71 2.75
N GLY A 163 -8.05 4.94 2.26
CA GLY A 163 -8.42 6.15 2.99
C GLY A 163 -9.90 6.12 3.37
N ALA A 164 -10.78 5.81 2.42
CA ALA A 164 -12.22 5.74 2.64
C ALA A 164 -12.64 4.58 3.58
N ASP A 165 -12.02 3.40 3.46
CA ASP A 165 -12.21 2.30 4.43
C ASP A 165 -11.81 2.74 5.84
N TYR A 166 -10.62 3.34 5.96
CA TYR A 166 -10.08 3.84 7.23
C TYR A 166 -10.95 4.92 7.86
N ILE A 167 -11.51 5.80 7.02
CA ILE A 167 -12.45 6.85 7.42
C ILE A 167 -13.77 6.24 7.92
N ALA A 168 -14.36 5.35 7.11
CA ALA A 168 -15.66 4.76 7.41
C ALA A 168 -15.65 3.88 8.65
N THR A 169 -14.56 3.14 8.92
CA THR A 169 -14.47 2.28 10.11
C THR A 169 -14.20 3.05 11.40
N ARG A 170 -13.90 4.35 11.32
CA ARG A 170 -13.48 5.20 12.44
C ARG A 170 -12.26 4.68 13.21
N ASP A 171 -11.38 3.96 12.54
CA ASP A 171 -10.17 3.37 13.12
C ASP A 171 -8.97 4.33 13.09
N TRP A 172 -9.23 5.65 13.07
CA TRP A 172 -8.25 6.73 12.87
C TRP A 172 -7.02 6.71 13.78
N MET A 173 -7.18 6.18 14.99
CA MET A 173 -6.11 6.11 16.00
C MET A 173 -5.32 4.79 15.95
N LEU A 174 -5.70 3.87 15.05
CA LEU A 174 -5.11 2.54 14.99
C LEU A 174 -3.74 2.56 14.31
N LEU A 175 -3.58 3.36 13.25
CA LEU A 175 -2.31 3.54 12.52
C LEU A 175 -1.56 4.82 12.89
N ILE A 176 -2.26 5.85 13.37
CA ILE A 176 -1.61 7.09 13.80
C ILE A 176 -0.88 6.83 15.12
N PRO A 177 0.46 6.95 15.17
CA PRO A 177 1.21 6.73 16.39
C PRO A 177 1.01 7.88 17.37
N ASN A 178 0.96 7.56 18.66
CA ASN A 178 1.15 8.57 19.70
C ASN A 178 2.66 8.76 20.00
N MET A 179 3.00 9.76 20.82
CA MET A 179 4.41 10.05 21.15
C MET A 179 5.13 8.88 21.84
N LYS A 180 4.44 8.06 22.64
CA LYS A 180 5.04 6.88 23.27
C LYS A 180 5.30 5.78 22.23
N ASP A 181 4.39 5.58 21.28
CA ASP A 181 4.58 4.63 20.16
C ASP A 181 5.82 5.00 19.34
N LEU A 182 6.11 6.28 19.12
CA LEU A 182 7.30 6.72 18.40
C LEU A 182 8.58 6.63 19.24
N ILE A 183 8.59 7.23 20.43
CA ILE A 183 9.81 7.37 21.23
C ILE A 183 10.15 6.07 21.95
N GLN A 184 9.20 5.49 22.67
CA GLN A 184 9.45 4.30 23.50
C GLN A 184 9.27 3.03 22.68
N GLY A 185 8.24 2.98 21.84
CA GLY A 185 7.96 1.87 20.94
C GLY A 185 8.96 1.77 19.80
N PHE A 186 8.98 2.74 18.88
CA PHE A 186 9.78 2.61 17.66
C PHE A 186 11.28 2.85 17.93
N ILE A 187 11.66 4.02 18.43
CA ILE A 187 13.07 4.35 18.69
C ILE A 187 13.61 3.47 19.84
N GLY A 188 12.89 3.43 20.96
CA GLY A 188 13.29 2.68 22.15
C GLY A 188 13.50 1.19 21.89
N LYS A 189 12.56 0.50 21.24
CA LYS A 189 12.65 -0.94 21.00
C LYS A 189 13.66 -1.31 19.92
N TYR A 190 13.62 -0.64 18.77
CA TYR A 190 14.37 -1.08 17.59
C TYR A 190 15.77 -0.49 17.50
N PHE A 191 15.99 0.72 18.03
CA PHE A 191 17.31 1.37 18.01
C PHE A 191 18.02 1.28 19.36
N LEU A 192 17.28 1.37 20.47
CA LEU A 192 17.85 1.37 21.83
C LEU A 192 17.69 0.03 22.57
N ARG A 193 17.13 -1.01 21.93
CA ARG A 193 16.92 -2.35 22.49
C ARG A 193 16.17 -2.38 23.83
N ARG A 194 15.29 -1.41 24.07
CA ARG A 194 14.44 -1.34 25.27
C ARG A 194 13.24 -2.27 25.13
N LYS A 195 12.75 -2.79 26.26
CA LYS A 195 11.50 -3.56 26.27
C LYS A 195 10.32 -2.63 26.00
N TRP A 196 9.41 -3.07 25.13
CA TRP A 196 8.17 -2.39 24.82
C TRP A 196 7.06 -3.43 24.61
N GLU A 197 6.11 -3.45 25.54
CA GLU A 197 5.05 -4.45 25.64
C GLU A 197 3.68 -3.90 25.23
N ALA A 198 3.57 -2.59 24.98
CA ALA A 198 2.31 -1.96 24.59
C ALA A 198 2.03 -2.07 23.07
N GLU A 199 2.29 -3.24 22.49
CA GLU A 199 2.05 -3.49 21.06
C GLU A 199 0.59 -3.92 20.81
N ASP A 200 -0.12 -3.10 20.04
CA ASP A 200 -1.50 -3.36 19.59
C ASP A 200 -1.51 -4.03 18.20
N LYS A 201 -2.65 -4.06 17.50
CA LYS A 201 -2.83 -4.71 16.20
C LYS A 201 -1.72 -4.32 15.22
N TYR A 202 -1.37 -3.04 15.19
CA TYR A 202 -0.17 -2.56 14.49
C TYR A 202 0.91 -2.22 15.51
N MET A 203 2.11 -2.72 15.24
CA MET A 203 3.27 -2.47 16.08
C MET A 203 3.71 -1.01 15.98
N SER A 204 4.42 -0.54 16.99
CA SER A 204 5.10 0.75 17.02
C SER A 204 5.94 1.02 15.77
N SER A 205 6.65 0.01 15.25
CA SER A 205 7.36 0.09 13.95
C SER A 205 6.44 0.29 12.76
N GLN A 206 5.28 -0.35 12.74
CA GLN A 206 4.31 -0.23 11.65
C GLN A 206 3.63 1.14 11.66
N LYS A 207 3.25 1.63 12.85
CA LYS A 207 2.70 2.99 12.99
C LYS A 207 3.74 4.07 12.69
N GLY A 208 4.97 3.86 13.16
CA GLY A 208 6.12 4.73 12.87
C GLY A 208 6.46 4.78 11.38
N ALA A 209 6.31 3.67 10.65
CA ALA A 209 6.50 3.64 9.20
C ALA A 209 5.32 4.26 8.43
N PHE A 210 4.10 4.20 8.95
CA PHE A 210 2.92 4.77 8.30
C PHE A 210 3.01 6.29 8.11
N VAL A 211 3.52 7.03 9.10
CA VAL A 211 3.65 8.49 9.04
C VAL A 211 4.52 8.99 7.88
N PRO A 212 5.80 8.57 7.74
CA PRO A 212 6.62 8.98 6.62
C PRO A 212 6.07 8.47 5.28
N PHE A 213 5.46 7.28 5.24
CA PHE A 213 4.79 6.80 4.03
C PHE A 213 3.66 7.73 3.56
N ALA A 214 2.77 8.12 4.48
CA ALA A 214 1.68 9.03 4.18
C ALA A 214 2.20 10.41 3.75
N ALA A 215 3.21 10.95 4.45
CA ALA A 215 3.81 12.23 4.10
C ALA A 215 4.46 12.22 2.71
N ILE A 216 5.29 11.20 2.42
CA ILE A 216 5.91 11.02 1.10
C ILE A 216 4.84 10.85 0.02
N GLY A 217 3.83 10.02 0.27
CA GLY A 217 2.73 9.77 -0.65
C GLY A 217 1.93 11.04 -1.00
N ILE A 218 1.67 11.91 -0.03
CA ILE A 218 1.00 13.20 -0.26
C ILE A 218 1.84 14.10 -1.16
N VAL A 219 3.14 14.24 -0.90
CA VAL A 219 4.03 15.07 -1.73
C VAL A 219 4.14 14.51 -3.15
N MET A 220 4.28 13.20 -3.30
CA MET A 220 4.27 12.52 -4.60
C MET A 220 2.96 12.75 -5.36
N LEU A 221 1.82 12.65 -4.68
CA LEU A 221 0.51 12.87 -5.28
C LEU A 221 0.35 14.32 -5.76
N LEU A 222 0.70 15.30 -4.93
CA LEU A 222 0.55 16.72 -5.26
C LEU A 222 1.49 17.14 -6.39
N SER A 223 2.77 16.76 -6.32
CA SER A 223 3.74 17.06 -7.38
C SER A 223 3.39 16.34 -8.69
N GLY A 224 2.94 15.08 -8.62
CA GLY A 224 2.46 14.32 -9.77
C GLY A 224 1.19 14.91 -10.38
N ALA A 225 0.27 15.43 -9.57
CA ALA A 225 -0.94 16.11 -10.05
C ALA A 225 -0.60 17.39 -10.83
N VAL A 226 0.38 18.19 -10.37
CA VAL A 226 0.86 19.36 -11.13
C VAL A 226 1.46 18.94 -12.48
N LYS A 227 2.24 17.85 -12.51
CA LYS A 227 2.81 17.32 -13.76
C LYS A 227 1.74 16.80 -14.71
N ALA A 228 0.74 16.08 -14.21
CA ALA A 228 -0.39 15.60 -15.02
C ALA A 228 -1.27 16.76 -15.53
N ALA A 229 -1.49 17.78 -14.69
CA ALA A 229 -2.25 18.99 -15.04
C ALA A 229 -1.65 19.77 -16.22
N ALA A 230 -0.33 19.73 -16.40
CA ALA A 230 0.35 20.37 -17.52
C ALA A 230 -0.05 19.83 -18.91
N HIS A 231 -0.71 18.67 -18.98
CA HIS A 231 -1.27 18.11 -20.21
C HIS A 231 -2.64 18.71 -20.59
N VAL A 232 -3.27 19.44 -19.68
CA VAL A 232 -4.62 20.00 -19.85
C VAL A 232 -4.62 21.52 -19.73
N TRP A 233 -3.80 22.05 -18.83
CA TRP A 233 -3.72 23.48 -18.54
C TRP A 233 -2.30 24.01 -18.80
N PRO A 234 -2.18 25.28 -19.23
CA PRO A 234 -0.89 25.92 -19.38
C PRO A 234 -0.27 26.18 -17.99
N ILE A 235 0.64 25.29 -17.58
CA ILE A 235 1.42 25.46 -16.35
C ILE A 235 2.74 26.15 -16.70
N THR A 236 3.13 27.16 -15.92
CA THR A 236 4.38 27.90 -16.17
C THR A 236 5.60 26.98 -15.98
N ALA A 237 6.66 27.24 -16.75
CA ALA A 237 7.90 26.45 -16.70
C ALA A 237 8.50 26.40 -15.28
N ASN A 238 8.39 27.48 -14.50
CA ASN A 238 8.88 27.53 -13.13
C ASN A 238 8.12 26.55 -12.20
N ILE A 239 6.78 26.57 -12.25
CA ILE A 239 5.96 25.66 -11.44
C ILE A 239 6.20 24.20 -11.84
N TRP A 240 6.26 23.92 -13.14
CA TRP A 240 6.51 22.58 -13.66
C TRP A 240 7.91 22.06 -13.29
N GLY A 241 8.92 22.93 -13.34
CA GLY A 241 10.30 22.61 -12.94
C GLY A 241 10.41 22.23 -11.47
N TRP A 242 9.84 23.02 -10.57
CA TRP A 242 9.81 22.71 -9.14
C TRP A 242 9.03 21.44 -8.82
N ALA A 243 7.86 21.25 -9.45
CA ALA A 243 7.09 20.03 -9.31
C ALA A 243 7.90 18.80 -9.74
N THR A 244 8.68 18.90 -10.82
CA THR A 244 9.57 17.83 -11.28
C THR A 244 10.67 17.51 -10.27
N VAL A 245 11.41 18.52 -9.80
CA VAL A 245 12.48 18.29 -8.81
C VAL A 245 11.93 17.69 -7.51
N ILE A 246 10.80 18.19 -7.01
CA ILE A 246 10.15 17.68 -5.79
C ILE A 246 9.70 16.22 -6.01
N HIS A 247 9.06 15.93 -7.14
CA HIS A 247 8.59 14.58 -7.46
C HIS A 247 9.75 13.58 -7.51
N ASP A 248 10.85 13.96 -8.14
CA ASP A 248 12.01 13.08 -8.32
C ASP A 248 12.76 12.81 -7.01
N VAL A 249 12.94 13.85 -6.17
CA VAL A 249 13.52 13.69 -4.83
C VAL A 249 12.66 12.79 -3.94
N PHE A 250 11.34 12.98 -3.97
CA PHE A 250 10.42 12.14 -3.18
C PHE A 250 10.26 10.73 -3.76
N MET A 251 10.49 10.53 -5.05
CA MET A 251 10.62 9.21 -5.65
C MET A 251 11.83 8.46 -5.06
N VAL A 252 12.98 9.12 -4.90
CA VAL A 252 14.14 8.54 -4.19
C VAL A 252 13.79 8.19 -2.75
N PHE A 253 13.13 9.08 -2.02
CA PHE A 253 12.67 8.77 -0.66
C PHE A 253 11.68 7.61 -0.63
N THR A 254 10.82 7.46 -1.65
CA THR A 254 9.91 6.32 -1.79
C THR A 254 10.68 5.02 -1.99
N ILE A 255 11.71 5.01 -2.84
CA ILE A 255 12.58 3.84 -3.04
C ILE A 255 13.26 3.44 -1.72
N LEU A 256 13.89 4.39 -1.04
CA LEU A 256 14.55 4.15 0.25
C LEU A 256 13.56 3.63 1.29
N TYR A 257 12.36 4.22 1.34
CA TYR A 257 11.28 3.77 2.23
C TYR A 257 10.89 2.32 1.94
N ILE A 258 10.70 1.92 0.68
CA ILE A 258 10.33 0.55 0.32
C ILE A 258 11.44 -0.44 0.71
N ILE A 259 12.71 -0.09 0.47
CA ILE A 259 13.85 -0.91 0.88
C ILE A 259 13.80 -1.15 2.38
N VAL A 260 13.60 -0.11 3.18
CA VAL A 260 13.48 -0.24 4.65
C VAL A 260 12.22 -1.01 5.04
N HIS A 261 11.07 -0.73 4.41
CA HIS A 261 9.79 -1.37 4.72
C HIS A 261 9.82 -2.88 4.49
N VAL A 262 10.28 -3.32 3.31
CA VAL A 262 10.43 -4.73 2.97
C VAL A 262 11.58 -5.36 3.76
N GLY A 263 12.69 -4.64 3.89
CA GLY A 263 13.87 -5.06 4.64
C GLY A 263 13.54 -5.36 6.11
N MET A 264 12.71 -4.55 6.77
CA MET A 264 12.27 -4.79 8.14
C MET A 264 11.50 -6.10 8.30
N VAL A 265 10.70 -6.52 7.31
CA VAL A 265 10.00 -7.81 7.37
C VAL A 265 10.99 -8.97 7.36
N VAL A 266 12.02 -8.87 6.52
CA VAL A 266 13.06 -9.90 6.38
C VAL A 266 13.98 -9.93 7.60
N VAL A 267 14.52 -8.78 8.00
CA VAL A 267 15.50 -8.65 9.10
C VAL A 267 14.89 -8.97 10.45
N LEU A 268 13.65 -8.54 10.72
CA LEU A 268 12.98 -8.78 12.00
C LEU A 268 12.27 -10.15 12.05
N GLY A 269 12.31 -10.93 10.97
CA GLY A 269 11.72 -12.27 10.92
C GLY A 269 10.20 -12.29 11.13
N HIS A 270 9.50 -11.20 10.79
CA HIS A 270 8.05 -11.05 10.98
C HIS A 270 7.23 -11.79 9.91
N TRP A 271 7.66 -13.00 9.53
CA TRP A 271 7.05 -13.83 8.49
C TRP A 271 5.56 -14.12 8.72
N PRO A 272 5.08 -14.43 9.95
CA PRO A 272 3.64 -14.63 10.15
C PRO A 272 2.81 -13.39 9.82
N ALA A 273 3.33 -12.19 10.10
CA ALA A 273 2.67 -10.94 9.74
C ALA A 273 2.66 -10.74 8.22
N PHE A 274 3.75 -11.05 7.53
CA PHE A 274 3.81 -11.01 6.06
C PHE A 274 2.79 -11.95 5.42
N PHE A 275 2.80 -13.24 5.78
CA PHE A 275 1.86 -14.22 5.21
C PHE A 275 0.40 -13.94 5.59
N SER A 276 0.16 -13.23 6.68
CA SER A 276 -1.20 -12.82 7.06
C SER A 276 -1.85 -11.87 6.05
N TRP A 277 -1.06 -11.15 5.24
CA TRP A 277 -1.62 -10.35 4.14
C TRP A 277 -2.30 -11.21 3.09
N PHE A 278 -1.73 -12.39 2.79
CA PHE A 278 -2.28 -13.31 1.79
C PHE A 278 -3.38 -14.21 2.35
N THR A 279 -3.14 -14.76 3.54
CA THR A 279 -4.03 -15.75 4.16
C THR A 279 -5.15 -15.12 4.99
N GLY A 280 -4.99 -13.87 5.41
CA GLY A 280 -5.92 -13.16 6.28
C GLY A 280 -5.82 -13.55 7.76
N THR A 281 -4.94 -14.48 8.13
CA THR A 281 -4.88 -15.08 9.47
C THR A 281 -3.46 -15.09 10.04
N MET A 282 -3.34 -15.08 11.37
CA MET A 282 -2.08 -15.25 12.09
C MET A 282 -2.24 -16.32 13.19
N PRO A 283 -1.20 -17.12 13.50
CA PRO A 283 -1.25 -18.04 14.64
C PRO A 283 -1.51 -17.29 15.95
N LYS A 284 -2.36 -17.84 16.81
CA LYS A 284 -2.73 -17.24 18.10
C LYS A 284 -1.51 -16.98 18.97
N LYS A 285 -0.59 -17.94 19.08
CA LYS A 285 0.68 -17.81 19.83
C LYS A 285 1.53 -16.61 19.36
N THR A 286 1.54 -16.33 18.06
CA THR A 286 2.26 -15.17 17.51
C THR A 286 1.58 -13.86 17.93
N VAL A 287 0.25 -13.83 17.93
CA VAL A 287 -0.53 -12.67 18.40
C VAL A 287 -0.32 -12.44 19.89
N GLU A 288 -0.36 -13.49 20.71
CA GLU A 288 -0.09 -13.41 22.15
C GLU A 288 1.31 -12.84 22.44
N HIS A 289 2.32 -13.24 21.66
CA HIS A 289 3.70 -12.81 21.90
C HIS A 289 4.04 -11.41 21.35
N HIS A 290 3.60 -11.09 20.13
CA HIS A 290 4.00 -9.86 19.44
C HIS A 290 2.95 -8.72 19.52
N HIS A 291 1.72 -9.06 19.88
CA HIS A 291 0.60 -8.11 19.95
C HIS A 291 -0.23 -8.30 21.24
N PRO A 292 0.40 -8.27 22.44
CA PRO A 292 -0.29 -8.56 23.70
C PRO A 292 -1.50 -7.66 23.96
N VAL A 293 -1.40 -6.35 23.69
CA VAL A 293 -2.53 -5.42 23.88
C VAL A 293 -3.68 -5.74 22.94
N TRP A 294 -3.38 -6.18 21.72
CA TRP A 294 -4.41 -6.59 20.78
C TRP A 294 -5.06 -7.91 21.19
N TYR A 295 -4.26 -8.84 21.68
CA TYR A 295 -4.74 -10.12 22.20
C TYR A 295 -5.74 -9.90 23.35
N ASP A 296 -5.42 -9.03 24.30
CA ASP A 296 -6.31 -8.71 25.42
C ASP A 296 -7.63 -8.08 24.95
N LYS A 297 -7.59 -7.21 23.94
CA LYS A 297 -8.80 -6.64 23.34
C LYS A 297 -9.65 -7.70 22.62
N LEU A 298 -9.00 -8.68 21.99
CA LEU A 298 -9.68 -9.78 21.32
C LEU A 298 -10.38 -10.71 22.31
N THR A 299 -9.72 -11.03 23.44
CA THR A 299 -10.28 -11.89 24.48
C THR A 299 -11.38 -11.18 25.27
N ALA A 300 -11.23 -9.88 25.53
CA ALA A 300 -12.25 -9.06 26.18
C ALA A 300 -13.43 -8.67 25.26
N GLY A 301 -13.35 -8.93 23.95
CA GLY A 301 -14.39 -8.55 22.99
C GLY A 301 -14.47 -7.04 22.71
N THR A 302 -13.46 -6.27 23.11
CA THR A 302 -13.41 -4.80 23.00
C THR A 302 -12.67 -4.33 21.74
N ASN A 303 -12.30 -5.24 20.85
CA ASN A 303 -11.52 -4.90 19.68
C ASN A 303 -12.29 -4.07 18.63
N LYS A 304 -11.53 -3.22 17.94
CA LYS A 304 -11.97 -2.49 16.76
C LYS A 304 -11.68 -3.29 15.47
N SER A 305 -12.31 -2.88 14.37
CA SER A 305 -12.41 -3.66 13.13
C SER A 305 -11.09 -3.87 12.38
#